data_AF-A0A1G1Y1T8-F1
#
_entry.id   AF-A0A1G1Y1T8-F1
#
_cell.length_a   1.000
_cell.length_b   1.000
_cell.length_c   1.000
_cell.angle_alpha   90.00
_cell.angle_beta   90.00
_cell.angle_gamma   90.00
#
_symmetry.space_group_name_H-M   'P 1'
#
loop_
_entity.id
_entity.type
_entity.pdbx_description
1 polymer ?
#
loop_
_entity_poly.entity_id
_entity_poly.type
_entity_poly.pdbx_seq_one_letter_code
_entity_poly.pdbx_strand_id
1 'polypeptide(L)'
;MKLTDACAGYKLFPAAAAPLWRTGRFDSDIRFAGALAQHGFTIAEVPIHYRPRAWNEGKKIRYHDGLRAIVAIVADWLRHL
;
A
#
# COMPACT_ATOMS: atom_id res chain seq x y z
N MET A 1 9.49 0.35 -12.68
CA MET A 1 8.52 1.26 -12.02
C MET A 1 9.25 1.98 -10.88
N LYS A 2 9.17 3.31 -10.80
CA LYS A 2 9.76 4.09 -9.70
C LYS A 2 8.62 4.58 -8.83
N LEU A 3 8.53 4.07 -7.60
CA LEU A 3 7.48 4.38 -6.62
C LEU A 3 8.18 4.88 -5.36
N THR A 4 7.86 6.08 -4.91
CA THR A 4 8.43 6.72 -3.73
C THR A 4 7.52 6.60 -2.51
N ASP A 5 6.21 6.59 -2.70
CA ASP A 5 5.22 6.46 -1.63
C ASP A 5 4.11 5.46 -2.01
N ALA A 6 4.36 4.19 -1.69
CA ALA A 6 3.41 3.12 -1.89
C ALA A 6 2.24 3.15 -0.91
N CYS A 7 2.35 3.87 0.21
CA CYS A 7 1.39 3.85 1.33
C CYS A 7 0.51 5.11 1.39
N ALA A 8 0.48 5.88 0.30
CA ALA A 8 -0.32 7.09 0.20
C ALA A 8 -1.79 6.80 0.50
N GLY A 9 -2.39 7.56 1.42
CA GLY A 9 -3.77 7.34 1.87
C GLY A 9 -4.86 7.75 0.87
N TYR A 10 -4.48 8.22 -0.32
CA TYR A 10 -5.41 8.59 -1.40
C TYR A 10 -4.90 8.04 -2.73
N LYS A 11 -5.71 7.18 -3.36
CA LYS A 11 -5.37 6.49 -4.60
C LYS A 11 -6.59 6.40 -5.51
N LEU A 12 -6.33 6.48 -6.81
CA LEU A 12 -7.31 6.31 -7.87
C LEU A 12 -6.84 5.16 -8.75
N PHE A 13 -7.73 4.23 -9.05
CA PHE A 13 -7.45 3.09 -9.92
C PHE A 13 -8.67 2.79 -10.79
N PRO A 14 -8.48 2.24 -12.00
CA PRO A 14 -9.58 1.88 -12.88
C PRO A 14 -10.40 0.74 -12.27
N ALA A 15 -11.69 0.66 -12.61
CA ALA A 15 -12.57 -0.41 -12.14
C ALA A 15 -12.03 -1.82 -12.46
N ALA A 16 -11.28 -1.97 -13.55
CA ALA A 16 -10.60 -3.21 -13.93
C ALA A 16 -9.59 -3.72 -12.87
N ALA A 17 -9.06 -2.84 -12.02
CA ALA A 17 -8.15 -3.22 -10.95
C ALA A 17 -8.87 -3.62 -9.65
N ALA A 18 -10.17 -3.36 -9.52
CA ALA A 18 -10.93 -3.69 -8.32
C ALA A 18 -10.85 -5.17 -7.89
N PRO A 19 -10.82 -6.17 -8.79
CA PRO A 19 -10.67 -7.58 -8.41
C PRO A 19 -9.31 -7.92 -7.77
N LEU A 20 -8.28 -7.10 -8.00
CA LEU A 20 -6.95 -7.27 -7.42
C LEU A 20 -6.87 -6.78 -5.98
N TRP A 21 -7.88 -6.02 -5.53
CA TRP A 21 -7.94 -5.51 -4.18
C TRP A 21 -8.24 -6.63 -3.18
N ARG A 22 -7.35 -6.83 -2.21
CA ARG A 22 -7.54 -7.78 -1.12
C ARG A 22 -7.73 -7.04 0.20
N THR A 23 -8.88 -7.26 0.83
CA THR A 23 -9.20 -6.71 2.17
C THR A 23 -8.22 -7.22 3.21
N GLY A 24 -7.76 -6.32 4.08
CA GLY A 24 -6.74 -6.57 5.08
C GLY A 24 -6.53 -5.35 5.97
N ARG A 25 -5.35 -5.24 6.59
CA ARG A 25 -4.99 -4.10 7.44
C ARG A 25 -4.18 -3.10 6.62
N PHE A 26 -3.19 -2.48 7.24
CA PHE A 26 -2.29 -1.53 6.60
C PHE A 26 -1.50 -2.14 5.41
N ASP A 27 -1.26 -3.46 5.43
CA ASP A 27 -0.51 -4.16 4.39
C ASP A 27 -1.28 -4.35 3.08
N SER A 28 -2.61 -4.20 3.08
CA SER A 28 -3.44 -4.30 1.86
C SER A 28 -2.99 -3.35 0.77
N ASP A 29 -2.57 -2.15 1.17
CA ASP A 29 -2.21 -1.09 0.26
C ASP A 29 -0.91 -1.40 -0.50
N ILE A 30 0.07 -1.98 0.20
CA ILE A 30 1.34 -2.44 -0.37
C ILE A 30 1.12 -3.66 -1.27
N ARG A 31 0.33 -4.64 -0.82
CA ARG A 31 0.00 -5.82 -1.64
C ARG A 31 -0.74 -5.43 -2.91
N PHE A 32 -1.67 -4.47 -2.83
CA PHE A 32 -2.39 -3.98 -3.99
C PHE A 32 -1.45 -3.31 -5.00
N ALA A 33 -0.51 -2.48 -4.53
CA ALA A 33 0.51 -1.90 -5.40
C ALA A 33 1.38 -2.97 -6.09
N GLY A 34 1.75 -4.04 -5.37
CA GLY A 34 2.46 -5.20 -5.94
C GLY A 34 1.63 -5.93 -6.99
N ALA A 35 0.36 -6.20 -6.70
CA ALA A 35 -0.56 -6.85 -7.64
C ALA A 35 -0.78 -6.03 -8.92
N LEU A 36 -0.93 -4.71 -8.80
CA LEU A 36 -1.02 -3.78 -9.94
C LEU A 36 0.23 -3.86 -10.83
N ALA A 37 1.42 -3.85 -10.21
CA ALA A 37 2.68 -3.94 -10.94
C ALA A 37 2.81 -5.28 -11.68
N GLN A 38 2.40 -6.40 -11.06
CA GLN A 38 2.41 -7.72 -11.70
C GLN A 38 1.44 -7.83 -12.87
N HIS A 39 0.30 -7.12 -12.82
CA HIS A 39 -0.71 -7.11 -13.89
C HIS A 39 -0.44 -6.05 -14.98
N GLY A 40 0.75 -5.44 -14.99
CA GLY A 40 1.17 -4.51 -16.04
C GLY A 40 0.52 -3.12 -15.96
N PHE A 41 -0.11 -2.76 -14.84
CA PHE A 41 -0.63 -1.41 -14.65
C PHE A 41 0.52 -0.41 -14.47
N THR A 42 0.40 0.75 -15.11
CA THR A 42 1.33 1.87 -14.91
C THR A 42 0.87 2.69 -13.71
N ILE A 43 1.73 2.79 -12.69
CA ILE A 43 1.48 3.60 -11.49
C ILE A 43 2.16 4.96 -11.68
N ALA A 44 1.39 6.05 -11.55
CA ALA A 44 1.89 7.42 -11.57
C ALA A 44 1.68 8.07 -10.19
N GLU A 45 2.71 8.73 -9.68
CA GLU A 45 2.65 9.46 -8.42
C GLU A 45 2.35 10.93 -8.70
N VAL A 46 1.28 11.45 -8.10
CA VAL A 46 0.91 12.86 -8.17
C VAL A 46 1.16 13.48 -6.80
N PRO A 47 1.90 14.60 -6.70
CA PRO A 47 2.16 15.24 -5.42
C PRO A 47 0.85 15.76 -4.81
N ILE A 48 0.61 15.42 -3.54
CA ILE A 48 -0.54 15.88 -2.78
C ILE A 48 -0.09 16.64 -1.54
N HIS A 49 -0.83 17.67 -1.17
CA HIS A 49 -0.66 18.34 0.11
C HIS A 49 -1.58 17.68 1.15
N TYR A 50 -1.00 17.17 2.22
CA TYR A 50 -1.75 16.58 3.34
C TYR A 50 -1.33 17.21 4.66
N ARG A 51 -2.30 17.44 5.56
CA ARG A 51 -2.05 17.92 6.91
C ARG A 51 -1.97 16.72 7.86
N PRO A 52 -0.78 16.32 8.33
CA PRO A 52 -0.65 15.17 9.21
C PRO A 52 -1.29 15.46 10.56
N ARG A 53 -2.04 14.48 11.09
CA ARG A 53 -2.52 14.50 12.47
C ARG A 53 -1.38 14.39 13.46
N ALA A 54 -1.46 15.11 14.57
CA ALA A 54 -0.51 14.98 15.67
C ALA A 54 -0.67 13.64 16.41
N TRP A 55 0.35 13.24 17.18
CA TRP A 55 0.35 11.95 17.89
C TRP A 55 -0.74 11.89 18.98
N ASN A 56 -1.01 13.02 19.61
CA ASN A 56 -2.04 13.22 20.63
C ASN A 56 -3.48 13.15 20.07
N GLU A 57 -3.68 13.31 18.76
CA GLU A 57 -4.98 13.18 18.10
C GLU A 57 -5.39 11.71 17.87
N GLY A 58 -4.62 10.74 18.38
CA GLY A 58 -4.93 9.32 18.29
C GLY A 58 -4.66 8.74 16.91
N LYS A 59 -3.38 8.66 16.52
CA LYS A 59 -2.98 7.94 15.31
C LYS A 59 -3.38 6.46 15.41
N LYS A 60 -4.18 6.00 14.44
CA LYS A 60 -4.67 4.62 14.35
C LYS A 60 -3.61 3.59 13.91
N ILE A 61 -2.46 4.05 13.41
CA ILE A 61 -1.35 3.20 12.94
C ILE A 61 -0.31 3.09 14.05
N ARG A 62 0.02 1.87 14.46
CA ARG A 62 1.03 1.56 15.49
C ARG A 62 2.29 0.95 14.87
N TYR A 63 3.41 1.00 15.58
CA TYR A 63 4.69 0.41 15.11
C TYR A 63 4.57 -1.09 14.79
N HIS A 64 3.72 -1.82 15.50
CA HIS A 64 3.44 -3.23 15.22
C HIS A 64 2.78 -3.46 13.84
N ASP A 65 2.04 -2.49 13.30
CA ASP A 65 1.46 -2.60 11.96
C ASP A 65 2.56 -2.58 10.90
N GLY A 66 3.62 -1.78 11.12
CA GLY A 66 4.82 -1.77 10.27
C GLY A 66 5.56 -3.11 10.27
N LEU A 67 5.77 -3.71 11.46
CA LEU A 67 6.40 -5.04 11.57
C LEU A 67 5.60 -6.10 10.80
N ARG A 68 4.27 -6.04 10.91
CA ARG A 68 3.35 -6.98 10.26
C ARG A 68 3.36 -6.82 8.73
N ALA A 69 3.48 -5.58 8.23
CA ALA A 69 3.63 -5.30 6.81
C ALA A 69 4.94 -5.86 6.25
N ILE A 70 6.06 -5.72 6.97
CA ILE A 70 7.35 -6.31 6.57
C ILE A 70 7.22 -7.83 6.44
N VAL A 71 6.64 -8.51 7.45
CA VAL A 71 6.42 -9.97 7.39
C VAL A 71 5.54 -10.35 6.20
N ALA A 72 4.49 -9.58 5.90
CA ALA A 72 3.63 -9.82 4.76
C ALA A 72 4.38 -9.75 3.43
N ILE A 73 5.23 -8.73 3.24
CA ILE A 73 6.05 -8.55 2.03
C ILE A 73 7.06 -9.68 1.89
N VAL A 74 7.78 -10.03 2.97
CA VAL A 74 8.77 -11.11 2.95
C VAL A 74 8.11 -12.46 2.64
N ALA A 75 6.95 -12.73 3.24
CA ALA A 75 6.20 -13.94 2.97
C ALA A 75 5.65 -13.99 1.53
N ASP A 76 5.28 -12.85 0.96
CA ASP A 76 4.87 -12.74 -0.45
C ASP A 76 6.04 -13.05 -1.38
N TRP A 77 7.21 -12.45 -1.11
CA TRP A 77 8.45 -12.69 -1.86
C TRP A 77 8.86 -14.18 -1.84
N LEU A 78 8.79 -14.84 -0.68
CA LEU A 78 9.09 -16.27 -0.53
C LEU A 78 8.13 -17.20 -1.28
N ARG A 79 6.88 -16.79 -1.54
CA ARG A 79 5.93 -17.60 -2.33
C ARG A 79 6.12 -17.45 -3.84
N HIS A 80 6.89 -16.45 -4.26
CA HIS A 80 7.21 -16.16 -5.65
C HIS A 80 8.66 -16.56 -6.02
N LEU A 81 9.33 -17.29 -5.13
CA LEU A 81 10.58 -18.04 -5.35
C LEU A 81 10.24 -19.47 -5.77
#